data_AF-A0A4Q8QER5-F1
#
_entry.id   AF-A0A4Q8QER5-F1
#
_cell.length_a   1.000
_cell.length_b   1.000
_cell.length_c   1.000
_cell.angle_alpha   90.00
_cell.angle_beta   90.00
_cell.angle_gamma   90.00
#
_symmetry.space_group_name_H-M   'P 1'
#
loop_
_entity.id
_entity.type
_entity.pdbx_description
1 polymer ?
#
loop_
_entity_poly.entity_id
_entity_poly.type
_entity_poly.pdbx_seq_one_letter_code
_entity_poly.pdbx_strand_id
1 'polypeptide(L)'
;MTYDTATLFEMATNETEKHNLFFIEDVVSFLPCSKSTFYKYIPLGSNEMDKLKDLLGKNRIALKVELRKKWRESDNATLQMALMKLIATNEERKKLSQSYIDHTSDSKPMNVISLGGDEATAETD
;
A
#
# COMPACT_ATOMS: atom_id res chain seq x y z
N MET A 1 11.06 -10.49 -33.38
CA MET A 1 12.17 -10.62 -32.41
C MET A 1 11.82 -11.73 -31.44
N THR A 2 12.65 -12.76 -31.35
CA THR A 2 12.61 -13.73 -30.25
C THR A 2 13.28 -13.05 -29.06
N TYR A 3 12.50 -12.67 -28.05
CA TYR A 3 13.09 -12.21 -26.80
C TYR A 3 13.66 -13.44 -26.09
N ASP A 4 14.96 -13.44 -25.82
CA ASP A 4 15.54 -14.43 -24.90
C ASP A 4 15.09 -14.06 -23.48
N THR A 5 14.67 -15.05 -22.69
CA THR A 5 14.18 -14.87 -21.31
C THR A 5 15.15 -14.05 -20.47
N ALA A 6 16.46 -14.28 -20.63
CA ALA A 6 17.51 -13.54 -19.97
C ALA A 6 17.50 -12.04 -20.30
N THR A 7 17.36 -11.68 -21.59
CA THR A 7 17.35 -10.28 -22.03
C THR A 7 16.12 -9.54 -21.51
N LEU A 8 14.97 -10.21 -21.45
CA LEU A 8 13.74 -9.63 -20.92
C LEU A 8 13.82 -9.39 -19.41
N PHE A 9 14.43 -10.33 -18.67
CA PHE A 9 14.63 -10.20 -17.23
C PHE A 9 15.58 -9.05 -16.89
N GLU A 10 16.67 -8.89 -17.63
CA GLU A 10 17.60 -7.76 -17.45
C GLU A 10 16.93 -6.42 -17.75
N MET A 11 16.17 -6.32 -18.84
CA MET A 11 15.38 -5.12 -19.15
C MET A 11 14.38 -4.79 -18.03
N ALA A 12 13.66 -5.80 -17.53
CA ALA A 12 12.70 -5.62 -16.44
C ALA A 12 13.38 -5.13 -15.15
N THR A 13 14.56 -5.68 -14.82
CA THR A 13 15.34 -5.30 -13.64
C THR A 13 15.83 -3.85 -13.74
N ASN A 14 16.42 -3.48 -14.89
CA ASN A 14 16.94 -2.13 -15.13
C ASN A 14 15.82 -1.07 -15.07
N GLU A 15 14.68 -1.34 -15.71
CA GLU A 15 13.54 -0.42 -15.72
C GLU A 15 12.92 -0.27 -14.32
N THR A 16 12.90 -1.36 -13.54
CA THR A 16 12.42 -1.35 -12.15
C THR A 16 13.29 -0.48 -11.25
N GLU A 17 14.61 -0.53 -11.40
CA GLU A 17 15.55 0.31 -10.63
C GLU A 17 15.49 1.77 -11.07
N LYS A 18 15.44 2.03 -12.38
CA LYS A 18 15.44 3.38 -12.94
C LYS A 18 14.18 4.17 -12.59
N HIS A 19 13.01 3.52 -12.65
CA HIS A 19 11.72 4.18 -12.43
C HIS A 19 11.13 3.93 -11.04
N ASN A 20 11.84 3.24 -10.14
CA ASN A 20 11.34 2.84 -8.82
C ASN A 20 9.94 2.21 -8.90
N LEU A 21 9.78 1.23 -9.79
CA LEU A 21 8.48 0.60 -10.02
C LEU A 21 8.02 -0.17 -8.77
N PHE A 22 6.71 -0.20 -8.55
CA PHE A 22 6.10 -0.86 -7.39
C PHE A 22 5.21 -2.03 -7.77
N PHE A 23 4.73 -2.09 -9.01
CA PHE A 23 3.80 -3.11 -9.47
C PHE A 23 4.35 -3.80 -10.72
N ILE A 24 4.09 -5.10 -10.84
CA ILE A 24 4.48 -5.88 -12.02
C ILE A 24 3.78 -5.36 -13.27
N GLU A 25 2.56 -4.85 -13.14
CA GLU A 25 1.82 -4.26 -14.27
C GLU A 25 2.55 -3.06 -14.87
N ASP A 26 3.10 -2.18 -14.03
CA ASP A 26 3.88 -1.04 -14.49
C ASP A 26 5.15 -1.52 -15.20
N VAL A 27 5.85 -2.51 -14.65
CA VAL A 27 7.03 -3.13 -15.29
C VAL A 27 6.69 -3.64 -16.69
N VAL A 28 5.55 -4.32 -16.84
CA VAL A 28 5.09 -4.82 -18.14
C VAL A 28 4.73 -3.68 -19.09
N SER A 29 4.17 -2.58 -18.60
CA SER A 29 3.84 -1.40 -19.42
C SER A 29 5.08 -0.66 -19.95
N PHE A 30 6.20 -0.67 -19.22
CA PHE A 30 7.46 -0.10 -19.71
C PHE A 30 8.22 -1.04 -20.66
N LEU A 31 7.97 -2.35 -20.57
CA LEU A 31 8.54 -3.31 -21.50
C LEU A 31 7.78 -3.26 -22.84
N PRO A 32 8.47 -3.44 -23.98
CA PRO A 32 7.82 -3.55 -25.30
C PRO A 32 7.17 -4.95 -25.48
N CYS A 33 6.50 -5.48 -24.46
CA CYS A 33 5.89 -6.80 -24.46
C CYS A 33 4.45 -6.78 -23.96
N SER A 34 3.62 -7.68 -24.49
CA SER A 34 2.26 -7.85 -23.99
C SER A 34 2.27 -8.61 -22.65
N LYS A 35 1.26 -8.39 -21.78
CA LYS A 35 1.09 -9.17 -20.53
C LYS A 35 1.15 -10.69 -20.79
N SER A 36 0.49 -11.16 -21.84
CA SER A 36 0.48 -12.58 -22.23
C SER A 36 1.86 -13.09 -22.64
N THR A 37 2.67 -12.25 -23.28
CA THR A 37 4.04 -12.59 -23.67
C THR A 37 4.96 -12.62 -22.45
N PHE A 38 4.83 -11.66 -21.55
CA PHE A 38 5.61 -11.58 -20.32
C PHE A 38 5.46 -12.84 -19.46
N TYR A 39 4.23 -13.27 -19.18
CA TYR A 39 3.98 -14.48 -18.38
C TYR A 39 4.36 -15.79 -19.10
N LYS A 40 4.52 -15.78 -20.42
CA LYS A 40 5.04 -16.94 -21.17
C LYS A 40 6.56 -17.10 -20.99
N TYR A 41 7.28 -15.99 -21.01
CA TYR A 41 8.74 -16.00 -20.83
C TYR A 41 9.12 -16.13 -19.35
N ILE A 42 8.36 -15.48 -18.46
CA ILE A 42 8.60 -15.49 -17.03
C ILE A 42 7.34 -16.06 -16.36
N PRO A 43 7.22 -17.39 -16.23
CA PRO A 43 6.03 -18.01 -15.65
C PRO A 43 5.91 -17.75 -14.15
N LEU A 44 4.68 -17.85 -13.63
CA LEU A 44 4.44 -17.75 -12.20
C LEU A 44 5.16 -18.89 -11.46
N GLY A 45 6.06 -18.53 -10.54
CA GLY A 45 6.87 -19.48 -9.77
C GLY A 45 8.27 -19.75 -10.34
N SER A 46 8.70 -19.02 -11.38
CA SER A 46 10.12 -19.01 -11.76
C SER A 46 10.96 -18.21 -10.77
N ASN A 47 12.23 -18.59 -10.61
CA ASN A 47 13.20 -17.84 -9.80
C ASN A 47 13.33 -16.38 -10.25
N GLU A 48 13.11 -16.09 -11.54
CA GLU A 48 13.13 -14.74 -12.11
C GLU A 48 11.94 -13.92 -11.62
N MET A 49 10.73 -14.48 -11.60
CA MET A 49 9.55 -13.80 -11.05
C MET A 49 9.74 -13.47 -9.57
N ASP A 50 10.30 -14.40 -8.79
CA ASP A 50 10.48 -14.19 -7.35
C ASP A 50 11.55 -13.13 -7.06
N LYS A 51 12.64 -13.10 -7.84
CA LYS A 51 13.62 -12.01 -7.80
C LYS A 51 13.00 -10.66 -8.14
N LEU A 52 12.16 -10.58 -9.17
CA LEU A 52 11.49 -9.34 -9.56
C LEU A 52 10.54 -8.87 -8.45
N LYS A 53 9.77 -9.78 -7.85
CA LYS A 53 8.90 -9.45 -6.70
C LYS A 53 9.70 -8.97 -5.49
N ASP A 54 10.83 -9.60 -5.19
CA ASP A 54 11.73 -9.16 -4.11
C ASP A 54 12.29 -7.76 -4.38
N LEU A 55 12.70 -7.47 -5.62
CA LEU A 55 13.15 -6.15 -6.05
C LEU A 55 12.06 -5.08 -5.88
N LEU A 56 10.84 -5.36 -6.37
CA LEU A 56 9.68 -4.49 -6.16
C LEU A 56 9.37 -4.30 -4.67
N GLY A 57 9.53 -5.35 -3.86
CA GLY A 57 9.41 -5.30 -2.41
C GLY A 57 10.43 -4.37 -1.76
N LYS A 58 11.71 -4.48 -2.17
CA LYS A 58 12.79 -3.60 -1.72
C LYS A 58 12.53 -2.14 -2.07
N ASN A 59 12.09 -1.84 -3.30
CA ASN A 59 11.72 -0.48 -3.71
C ASN A 59 10.60 0.10 -2.83
N ARG A 60 9.57 -0.70 -2.53
CA ARG A 60 8.49 -0.27 -1.61
C ARG A 60 8.99 0.02 -0.20
N ILE A 61 9.91 -0.80 0.32
CA ILE A 61 10.51 -0.59 1.64
C ILE A 61 11.39 0.67 1.63
N ALA A 62 12.23 0.84 0.61
CA ALA A 62 13.10 2.00 0.43
C ALA A 62 12.29 3.30 0.41
N LEU A 63 11.23 3.37 -0.40
CA LEU A 63 10.35 4.54 -0.45
C LEU A 63 9.71 4.83 0.92
N LYS A 64 9.25 3.81 1.65
CA LYS A 64 8.71 4.00 3.00
C LYS A 64 9.73 4.58 3.97
N VAL A 65 10.99 4.14 3.89
CA VAL A 65 12.08 4.67 4.71
C VAL A 65 12.39 6.11 4.33
N GLU A 66 12.48 6.42 3.04
CA GLU A 66 12.68 7.78 2.54
C GLU A 66 11.55 8.72 2.97
N LEU A 67 10.30 8.26 2.89
CA LEU A 67 9.15 9.05 3.33
C LEU A 67 9.23 9.36 4.83
N ARG A 68 9.57 8.36 5.65
CA ARG A 68 9.76 8.56 7.10
C ARG A 68 10.92 9.51 7.40
N LYS A 69 11.99 9.46 6.61
CA LYS A 69 13.11 10.41 6.72
C LYS A 69 12.65 11.84 6.39
N LYS A 70 11.94 12.02 5.27
CA LYS A 70 11.37 13.32 4.88
C LYS A 70 10.38 13.85 5.92
N TRP A 71 9.54 13.00 6.52
CA TRP A 71 8.60 13.42 7.56
C TRP A 71 9.30 13.84 8.86
N ARG A 72 10.45 13.22 9.17
CA ARG A 72 11.29 13.61 10.31
C ARG A 72 11.98 14.95 10.06
N GLU A 73 12.53 15.13 8.85
CA GLU A 73 13.29 16.33 8.48
C GLU A 73 12.39 17.53 8.15
N SER A 74 11.12 17.30 7.83
CA SER A 74 10.19 18.39 7.52
C SER A 74 9.80 19.20 8.76
N ASP A 75 9.72 20.53 8.62
CA ASP A 75 9.26 21.47 9.67
C ASP A 75 7.74 21.49 9.86
N ASN A 76 6.99 20.67 9.11
CA ASN A 76 5.54 20.59 9.24
C ASN A 76 5.16 19.73 10.45
N ALA A 77 4.66 20.38 11.50
CA ALA A 77 4.18 19.73 12.72
C ALA A 77 3.16 18.60 12.46
N THR A 78 2.36 18.69 11.39
CA THR A 78 1.38 17.64 11.03
C THR A 78 2.06 16.35 10.57
N LEU A 79 3.13 16.45 9.78
CA LEU A 79 3.89 15.29 9.30
C LEU A 79 4.65 14.62 10.45
N GLN A 80 5.24 15.42 11.34
CA GLN A 80 5.91 14.93 12.53
C GLN A 80 4.92 14.25 13.50
N MET A 81 3.74 14.85 13.68
CA MET A 81 2.65 14.27 14.48
C MET A 81 2.15 12.94 13.89
N ALA A 82 2.02 12.86 12.55
CA ALA A 82 1.66 11.63 11.86
C ALA A 82 2.73 10.54 12.02
N LEU A 83 4.02 10.90 11.93
CA LEU A 83 5.13 10.01 12.20
C LEU A 83 5.11 9.49 13.64
N MET A 84 4.89 10.38 14.60
CA MET A 84 4.76 10.03 16.03
C MET A 84 3.61 9.05 16.24
N LYS A 85 2.44 9.30 15.64
CA LYS A 85 1.29 8.38 15.72
C LYS A 85 1.58 6.99 15.14
N LEU A 86 2.52 6.86 14.21
CA LEU A 86 2.87 5.59 13.58
C LEU A 86 3.82 4.75 14.46
N ILE A 87 4.69 5.40 15.23
CA ILE A 87 5.70 4.76 16.10
C ILE A 87 5.21 4.62 17.55
N ALA A 88 4.30 5.50 17.98
CA ALA A 88 3.77 5.56 19.33
C ALA A 88 3.12 4.24 19.77
N THR A 89 3.32 3.91 21.04
CA THR A 89 2.58 2.85 21.73
C THR A 89 1.10 3.22 21.88
N ASN A 90 0.25 2.23 22.17
CA ASN A 90 -1.20 2.47 22.29
C ASN A 90 -1.55 3.57 23.32
N GLU A 91 -0.79 3.70 24.41
CA GLU A 91 -1.01 4.74 25.42
C GLU A 91 -0.62 6.14 24.94
N GLU A 92 0.52 6.27 24.27
CA GLU A 92 1.00 7.53 23.71
C GLU A 92 0.09 8.00 22.57
N ARG A 93 -0.38 7.07 21.73
CA ARG A 93 -1.34 7.37 20.66
C ARG A 93 -2.66 7.92 21.21
N LYS A 94 -3.16 7.39 22.34
CA LYS A 94 -4.37 7.90 23.03
C LYS A 94 -4.17 9.32 23.56
N LYS A 95 -3.03 9.61 24.17
CA LYS A 95 -2.70 10.96 24.68
C LYS A 95 -2.50 11.99 23.57
N LEU A 96 -2.10 11.52 22.38
CA LEU A 96 -1.82 12.37 21.22
C LEU A 96 -3.04 12.62 20.32
N SER A 97 -4.12 11.85 20.46
CA SER A 97 -5.38 12.04 19.73
C SER A 97 -6.33 12.97 20.48
N GLN A 98 -6.84 14.01 19.80
CA GLN A 98 -7.83 14.93 20.39
C GLN A 98 -9.21 14.29 20.62
N SER A 99 -9.51 13.17 19.95
CA SER A 99 -10.79 12.45 20.02
C SER A 99 -10.55 10.95 20.06
N TYR A 100 -10.19 10.42 21.24
CA TYR A 100 -10.25 9.00 21.50
C TYR A 100 -11.68 8.64 21.93
N ILE A 101 -12.47 8.09 21.00
CA ILE A 101 -13.79 7.51 21.31
C ILE A 101 -13.55 6.03 21.59
N ASP A 102 -13.60 5.64 22.86
CA ASP A 102 -13.57 4.22 23.23
C ASP A 102 -14.96 3.62 22.97
N HIS A 103 -15.06 2.67 22.03
CA HIS A 103 -16.28 1.88 21.84
C HIS A 103 -16.30 0.61 22.72
N THR A 104 -15.39 0.50 23.69
CA THR A 104 -15.40 -0.55 24.70
C THR A 104 -15.70 0.04 26.07
N SER A 105 -16.89 -0.28 26.59
CA SER A 105 -17.13 -0.32 28.03
C SER A 105 -17.28 -1.79 28.38
N ASP A 106 -16.27 -2.35 29.06
CA ASP A 106 -16.27 -3.69 29.65
C ASP A 106 -16.81 -4.84 28.77
N SER A 107 -16.06 -5.17 27.72
CA SER A 107 -16.04 -6.52 27.12
C SER A 107 -17.34 -7.03 26.45
N LYS A 108 -18.20 -6.15 25.93
CA LYS A 108 -19.22 -6.52 24.94
C LYS A 108 -19.31 -5.49 23.81
N PRO A 109 -19.33 -5.91 22.52
CA PRO A 109 -19.51 -4.99 21.41
C PRO A 109 -20.94 -4.43 21.44
N MET A 110 -21.07 -3.12 21.66
CA MET A 110 -22.33 -2.41 21.49
C MET A 110 -22.63 -2.28 20.00
N ASN A 111 -23.74 -2.88 19.58
CA ASN A 111 -24.25 -2.74 18.23
C ASN A 111 -24.81 -1.31 18.08
N VAL A 112 -24.26 -0.53 17.17
CA VAL A 112 -24.73 0.84 16.91
C VAL A 112 -26.05 0.72 16.15
N ILE A 113 -27.18 0.72 16.88
CA ILE A 113 -28.50 0.81 16.26
C ILE A 113 -28.65 2.25 15.74
N SER A 114 -28.61 2.38 14.42
CA SER A 114 -28.98 3.61 13.70
C SER A 114 -30.46 3.91 13.93
N LEU A 115 -30.79 4.67 14.99
CA LEU A 115 -32.10 5.30 15.15
C LEU A 115 -32.11 6.58 14.31
N GLY A 116 -32.37 6.41 13.02
CA GLY A 116 -32.39 7.47 12.04
C GLY A 116 -32.97 6.97 10.73
N GLY A 117 -34.25 6.59 10.76
CA GLY A 117 -35.05 6.24 9.60
C GLY A 117 -36.39 6.94 9.71
N ASP A 118 -36.45 8.13 9.14
CA ASP A 118 -37.67 8.88 8.86
C ASP A 118 -38.50 8.05 7.85
N GLU A 119 -39.45 7.25 8.31
CA GLU A 119 -40.48 6.68 7.46
C GLU A 119 -41.75 7.49 7.63
N ALA A 120 -41.85 8.53 6.79
CA ALA A 120 -43.14 9.03 6.34
C ALA A 120 -43.85 7.88 5.60
N THR A 121 -44.70 7.12 6.30
CA THR A 121 -45.69 6.26 5.67
C THR A 121 -46.97 7.05 5.48
N ALA A 122 -47.25 7.33 4.22
CA ALA A 122 -48.55 7.70 3.74
C ALA A 122 -49.54 6.52 3.90
N GLU A 123 -50.81 6.90 4.09
CA GLU A 123 -52.07 6.18 3.83
C GLU A 123 -52.82 5.45 4.97
N THR A 124 -54.15 5.63 4.88
CA THR A 124 -55.31 4.99 5.54
C THR A 124 -55.72 5.61 6.89
N ASP A 125 -56.92 6.20 7.10
CA ASP A 125 -58.27 6.10 6.51
C ASP A 125 -58.92 7.50 6.35
#